data_AF-A0A023J413-F1
#
_entry.id   AF-A0A023J413-F1
#
_cell.length_a   1.000
_cell.length_b   1.000
_cell.length_c   1.000
_cell.angle_alpha   90.00
_cell.angle_beta   90.00
_cell.angle_gamma   90.00
#
_symmetry.space_group_name_H-M   'P 1'
#
loop_
_entity.id
_entity.type
_entity.pdbx_description
1 polymer ?
#
loop_
_entity_poly.entity_id
_entity_poly.type
_entity_poly.pdbx_seq_one_letter_code
_entity_poly.pdbx_strand_id
1 'polypeptide(L)'
;VLFILLFFHMGMALYYGSYVKKGVWNVGFVLYLLVMGEAFTGYILPWHQMSYWAATVLTSIVDSLPLVGSMVYKYVVGGFSVSGVTLIRVLSVHICLGFVILGLMFVHLFYLHKSGNSNPLFSFNLFNDLVYFHSYFSVKDLVLFMFTCSLVVFWLFFAPDLLVDVEAYLEADYLNTPVSIKPEWYFLAFYAILRCINSKV
;
A
#
# COMPACT_ATOMS: atom_id res chain seq x y z
N VAL A 1 -9.23 -2.23 4.07
CA VAL A 1 -8.84 -2.67 5.44
C VAL A 1 -7.35 -2.51 5.69
N LEU A 2 -6.48 -3.12 4.88
CA LEU A 2 -5.01 -3.07 5.05
C LEU A 2 -4.47 -1.63 5.20
N PHE A 3 -4.80 -0.72 4.28
CA PHE A 3 -4.36 0.68 4.37
C PHE A 3 -4.89 1.43 5.60
N ILE A 4 -6.11 1.10 6.07
CA ILE A 4 -6.64 1.68 7.31
C ILE A 4 -5.75 1.27 8.49
N LEU A 5 -5.44 -0.02 8.59
CA LEU A 5 -4.55 -0.54 9.64
C LEU A 5 -3.13 0.04 9.54
N LEU A 6 -2.60 0.21 8.33
CA LEU A 6 -1.29 0.84 8.10
C LEU A 6 -1.28 2.30 8.53
N PHE A 7 -2.33 3.08 8.20
CA PHE A 7 -2.43 4.47 8.65
C PHE A 7 -2.53 4.58 10.17
N PHE A 8 -3.30 3.69 10.82
CA PHE A 8 -3.30 3.62 12.29
C PHE A 8 -1.94 3.22 12.87
N HIS A 9 -1.27 2.23 12.27
CA HIS A 9 0.03 1.76 12.71
C HIS A 9 1.10 2.88 12.61
N MET A 10 1.16 3.59 11.49
CA MET A 10 2.05 4.73 11.29
C MET A 10 1.66 5.91 12.20
N GLY A 11 0.36 6.20 12.32
CA GLY A 11 -0.16 7.26 13.20
C GLY A 11 0.23 7.03 14.67
N MET A 12 0.13 5.79 15.16
CA MET A 12 0.58 5.39 16.49
C MET A 12 2.08 5.63 16.66
N ALA A 13 2.88 5.23 15.66
CA ALA A 13 4.32 5.41 15.71
C ALA A 13 4.74 6.89 15.72
N LEU A 14 4.02 7.76 14.99
CA LEU A 14 4.21 9.21 15.01
C LEU A 14 3.78 9.81 16.34
N TYR A 15 2.59 9.45 16.83
CA TYR A 15 2.01 10.01 18.05
C TYR A 15 2.83 9.67 19.30
N TYR A 16 3.28 8.42 19.45
CA TYR A 16 4.08 7.97 20.60
C TYR A 16 5.61 8.06 20.37
N GLY A 17 6.07 8.71 19.30
CA GLY A 17 7.50 8.89 19.06
C GLY A 17 8.29 7.61 18.77
N SER A 18 7.63 6.53 18.32
CA SER A 18 8.30 5.25 18.05
C SER A 18 9.23 5.29 16.83
N TYR A 19 9.12 6.32 15.98
CA TYR A 19 10.03 6.55 14.85
C TYR A 19 11.50 6.75 15.28
N VAL A 20 11.76 7.04 16.56
CA VAL A 20 13.12 7.11 17.13
C VAL A 20 13.86 5.77 16.99
N LYS A 21 13.13 4.65 16.93
CA LYS A 21 13.68 3.31 16.61
C LYS A 21 13.95 3.19 15.12
N LYS A 22 15.02 3.87 14.65
CA LYS A 22 15.35 4.06 13.23
C LYS A 22 15.32 2.77 12.40
N GLY A 23 15.83 1.65 12.93
CA GLY A 23 15.81 0.36 12.23
C GLY A 23 14.39 -0.13 11.93
N VAL A 24 13.50 -0.08 12.94
CA VAL A 24 12.09 -0.44 12.81
C VAL A 24 11.40 0.53 11.85
N TRP A 25 11.57 1.84 12.08
CA TRP A 25 10.91 2.89 11.30
C TRP A 25 11.29 2.86 9.83
N ASN A 26 12.58 2.78 9.50
CA ASN A 26 13.04 2.80 8.11
C ASN A 26 12.59 1.55 7.35
N VAL A 27 12.63 0.37 7.96
CA VAL A 27 12.10 -0.86 7.33
C VAL A 27 10.58 -0.75 7.20
N GLY A 28 9.88 -0.19 8.19
CA GLY A 28 8.44 0.05 8.14
C GLY A 28 8.04 1.01 7.02
N PHE A 29 8.83 2.06 6.79
CA PHE A 29 8.63 3.00 5.68
C PHE A 29 8.84 2.33 4.32
N VAL A 30 9.88 1.50 4.17
CA VAL A 30 10.08 0.69 2.96
C VAL A 30 8.91 -0.28 2.74
N LEU A 31 8.45 -0.97 3.79
CA LEU A 31 7.27 -1.84 3.73
C LEU A 31 6.03 -1.08 3.26
N TYR A 32 5.80 0.13 3.76
CA TYR A 32 4.68 0.97 3.32
C TYR A 32 4.75 1.26 1.82
N LEU A 33 5.91 1.66 1.30
CA LEU A 33 6.10 1.89 -0.14
C LEU A 33 5.88 0.62 -0.97
N LEU A 34 6.34 -0.54 -0.49
CA LEU A 34 6.14 -1.81 -1.19
C LEU A 34 4.67 -2.24 -1.19
N VAL A 35 3.94 -2.04 -0.08
CA VAL A 35 2.49 -2.32 -0.03
C VAL A 35 1.71 -1.38 -0.95
N MET A 36 2.13 -0.12 -1.08
CA MET A 36 1.57 0.78 -2.11
C MET A 36 1.80 0.21 -3.53
N GLY A 37 3.02 -0.27 -3.81
CA GLY A 37 3.32 -0.93 -5.09
C GLY A 37 2.52 -2.22 -5.31
N GLU A 38 2.36 -3.04 -4.28
CA GLU A 38 1.59 -4.29 -4.31
C GLU A 38 0.11 -4.02 -4.61
N ALA A 39 -0.48 -3.05 -3.91
CA ALA A 39 -1.87 -2.69 -4.14
C ALA A 39 -2.10 -2.09 -5.53
N PHE A 40 -1.18 -1.25 -6.02
CA PHE A 40 -1.27 -0.72 -7.37
C PHE A 40 -1.15 -1.81 -8.44
N THR A 41 -0.17 -2.72 -8.33
CA THR A 41 -0.02 -3.82 -9.27
C THR A 41 -1.22 -4.76 -9.25
N GLY A 42 -1.78 -5.03 -8.08
CA GLY A 42 -3.02 -5.81 -7.93
C GLY A 42 -4.24 -5.13 -8.54
N TYR A 43 -4.33 -3.80 -8.42
CA TYR A 43 -5.42 -3.00 -9.01
C TYR A 43 -5.46 -3.05 -10.54
N ILE A 44 -4.32 -3.31 -11.19
CA ILE A 44 -4.24 -3.44 -12.65
C ILE A 44 -4.85 -4.76 -13.13
N LEU A 45 -4.78 -5.83 -12.31
CA LEU A 45 -5.06 -7.20 -12.73
C LEU A 45 -6.49 -7.48 -13.20
N PRO A 46 -7.55 -6.89 -12.61
CA PRO A 46 -8.92 -7.09 -13.09
C PRO A 46 -9.18 -6.55 -14.50
N TRP A 47 -8.30 -5.67 -15.00
CA TRP A 47 -8.34 -5.11 -16.36
C TRP A 47 -9.65 -4.40 -16.73
N HIS A 48 -10.25 -3.72 -15.75
CA HIS A 48 -11.39 -2.83 -15.97
C HIS A 48 -10.94 -1.43 -16.40
N GLN A 49 -11.90 -0.55 -16.69
CA GLN A 49 -11.65 0.79 -17.20
C GLN A 49 -10.67 1.59 -16.31
N MET A 50 -10.96 1.69 -15.02
CA MET A 50 -10.07 2.40 -14.08
C MET A 50 -8.70 1.72 -13.92
N SER A 51 -8.58 0.38 -14.00
CA SER A 51 -7.30 -0.34 -13.97
C SER A 51 -6.40 0.08 -15.12
N TYR A 52 -6.92 0.06 -16.35
CA TYR A 52 -6.16 0.38 -17.55
C TYR A 52 -5.69 1.84 -17.55
N TRP A 53 -6.58 2.78 -17.22
CA TRP A 53 -6.23 4.19 -17.20
C TRP A 53 -5.34 4.55 -16.00
N ALA A 54 -5.49 3.89 -14.86
CA ALA A 54 -4.54 4.04 -13.74
C ALA A 54 -3.15 3.55 -14.14
N ALA A 55 -3.04 2.40 -14.81
CA ALA A 55 -1.76 1.90 -15.34
C ALA A 55 -1.14 2.91 -16.32
N THR A 56 -1.94 3.45 -17.23
CA THR A 56 -1.50 4.42 -18.24
C THR A 56 -0.99 5.71 -17.59
N VAL A 57 -1.75 6.29 -16.65
CA VAL A 57 -1.38 7.53 -15.96
C VAL A 57 -0.14 7.32 -15.10
N LEU A 58 -0.09 6.29 -14.25
CA LEU A 58 1.06 6.10 -13.35
C LEU A 58 2.33 5.75 -14.10
N THR A 59 2.27 4.90 -15.13
CA THR A 59 3.48 4.61 -15.93
C THR A 59 3.95 5.83 -16.71
N SER A 60 3.05 6.73 -17.14
CA SER A 60 3.43 7.99 -17.81
C SER A 60 4.20 8.96 -16.92
N ILE A 61 4.13 8.83 -15.59
CA ILE A 61 4.97 9.61 -14.66
C ILE A 61 6.45 9.23 -14.85
N VAL A 62 6.75 7.97 -15.15
CA VAL A 62 8.12 7.53 -15.42
C VAL A 62 8.67 8.19 -16.69
N ASP A 63 7.80 8.43 -17.68
CA ASP A 63 8.16 9.10 -18.92
C ASP A 63 8.54 10.58 -18.71
N SER A 64 8.14 11.21 -17.59
CA SER A 64 8.54 12.59 -17.27
C SER A 64 9.97 12.72 -16.74
N LEU A 65 10.66 11.61 -16.43
CA LEU A 65 12.05 11.63 -15.98
C LEU A 65 12.98 12.18 -17.08
N PRO A 66 13.81 13.20 -16.78
CA PRO A 66 14.77 13.73 -17.74
C PRO A 66 15.74 12.65 -18.21
N LEU A 67 16.10 12.69 -19.51
CA LEU A 67 17.09 11.84 -20.18
C LEU A 67 16.70 10.36 -20.34
N VAL A 68 16.15 9.72 -19.30
CA VAL A 68 15.92 8.27 -19.27
C VAL A 68 14.44 7.88 -19.31
N GLY A 69 13.51 8.82 -19.13
CA GLY A 69 12.08 8.53 -18.94
C GLY A 69 11.47 7.66 -20.03
N SER A 70 11.63 8.05 -21.30
CA SER A 70 11.07 7.30 -22.43
C SER A 70 11.63 5.88 -22.58
N MET A 71 12.90 5.67 -22.22
CA MET A 71 13.54 4.36 -22.23
C MET A 71 13.02 3.48 -21.10
N VAL A 72 12.91 4.04 -19.89
CA VAL A 72 12.38 3.33 -18.72
C VAL A 72 10.89 3.03 -18.91
N TYR A 73 10.09 3.96 -19.42
CA TYR A 73 8.68 3.76 -19.73
C TYR A 73 8.47 2.58 -20.68
N LYS A 74 9.14 2.58 -21.83
CA LYS A 74 9.05 1.47 -22.81
C LYS A 74 9.51 0.15 -22.21
N TYR A 75 10.56 0.17 -21.39
CA TYR A 75 11.04 -1.01 -20.69
C TYR A 75 10.03 -1.55 -19.68
N VAL A 76 9.41 -0.70 -18.85
CA VAL A 76 8.41 -1.10 -17.85
C VAL A 76 7.15 -1.63 -18.51
N VAL A 77 6.64 -0.91 -19.51
CA VAL A 77 5.39 -1.23 -20.20
C VAL A 77 5.56 -2.42 -21.16
N GLY A 78 6.74 -2.57 -21.77
CA GLY A 78 7.02 -3.63 -22.75
C GLY A 78 6.51 -3.30 -24.16
N GLY A 79 6.32 -2.02 -24.47
CA GLY A 79 5.79 -1.54 -25.75
C GLY A 79 5.67 -0.03 -25.81
N PHE A 80 4.83 0.47 -26.72
CA PHE A 80 4.55 1.91 -26.85
C PHE A 80 3.42 2.40 -25.93
N SER A 81 2.54 1.50 -25.49
CA SER A 81 1.42 1.77 -24.61
C SER A 81 1.15 0.56 -23.70
N VAL A 82 0.41 0.81 -22.63
CA VAL A 82 -0.12 -0.25 -21.77
C VAL A 82 -0.91 -1.24 -22.61
N SER A 83 -0.62 -2.53 -22.46
CA SER A 83 -1.24 -3.60 -23.25
C SER A 83 -1.25 -4.92 -22.47
N GLY A 84 -1.73 -6.01 -23.07
CA GLY A 84 -1.70 -7.34 -22.46
C GLY A 84 -0.28 -7.82 -22.08
N VAL A 85 0.76 -7.37 -22.80
CA VAL A 85 2.16 -7.65 -22.43
C VAL A 85 2.50 -7.03 -21.07
N THR A 86 2.04 -5.80 -20.83
CA THR A 86 2.20 -5.12 -19.54
C THR A 86 1.49 -5.90 -18.44
N LEU A 87 0.26 -6.36 -18.68
CA LEU A 87 -0.55 -7.09 -17.70
C LEU A 87 0.13 -8.37 -17.19
N ILE A 88 0.68 -9.19 -18.09
CA ILE A 88 1.37 -10.44 -17.72
C ILE A 88 2.62 -10.16 -16.86
N ARG A 89 3.34 -9.09 -17.17
CA ARG A 89 4.52 -8.67 -16.38
C ARG A 89 4.12 -8.14 -15.02
N VAL A 90 3.07 -7.33 -14.96
CA VAL A 90 2.51 -6.81 -13.69
C VAL A 90 2.03 -7.96 -12.80
N LEU A 91 1.38 -8.99 -13.35
CA LEU A 91 1.00 -10.18 -12.61
C LEU A 91 2.22 -10.87 -11.96
N SER A 92 3.29 -11.04 -12.73
CA SER A 92 4.53 -11.64 -12.22
C SER A 92 5.15 -10.79 -11.10
N VAL A 93 5.19 -9.47 -11.29
CA VAL A 93 5.70 -8.53 -10.28
C VAL A 93 4.85 -8.55 -9.02
N HIS A 94 3.52 -8.51 -9.13
CA HIS A 94 2.59 -8.56 -8.00
C HIS A 94 2.85 -9.79 -7.12
N ILE A 95 2.92 -10.98 -7.74
CA ILE A 95 3.18 -12.22 -7.01
C ILE A 95 4.55 -12.18 -6.32
N CYS A 96 5.61 -11.77 -7.02
CA CYS A 96 6.96 -11.71 -6.46
C CYS A 96 7.07 -10.68 -5.32
N LEU A 97 6.42 -9.54 -5.45
CA LEU A 97 6.48 -8.44 -4.50
C LEU A 97 5.84 -8.82 -3.16
N GLY A 98 4.76 -9.61 -3.16
CA GLY A 98 4.21 -10.22 -1.95
C GLY A 98 5.24 -11.01 -1.12
N PHE A 99 6.11 -11.79 -1.77
CA PHE A 99 7.19 -12.53 -1.06
C PHE A 99 8.28 -11.60 -0.52
N VAL A 100 8.61 -10.53 -1.25
CA VAL A 100 9.57 -9.51 -0.77
C VAL A 100 9.03 -8.80 0.46
N ILE A 101 7.74 -8.44 0.46
CA ILE A 101 7.06 -7.83 1.62
C ILE A 101 7.12 -8.78 2.82
N LEU A 102 6.81 -10.07 2.62
CA LEU A 102 6.89 -11.07 3.69
C LEU A 102 8.30 -11.16 4.29
N GLY A 103 9.34 -11.19 3.44
CA GLY A 103 10.73 -11.19 3.90
C GLY A 103 11.07 -9.95 4.74
N LEU A 104 10.64 -8.77 4.31
CA LEU A 104 10.88 -7.51 5.03
C LEU A 104 10.06 -7.39 6.32
N MET A 105 8.90 -8.05 6.42
CA MET A 105 8.16 -8.13 7.69
C MET A 105 8.99 -8.83 8.77
N PHE A 106 9.72 -9.90 8.44
CA PHE A 106 10.62 -10.55 9.38
C PHE A 106 11.78 -9.63 9.79
N VAL A 107 12.36 -8.88 8.84
CA VAL A 107 13.40 -7.90 9.14
C VAL A 107 12.87 -6.77 10.04
N HIS A 108 11.65 -6.31 9.81
CA HIS A 108 10.98 -5.32 10.63
C HIS A 108 10.81 -5.81 12.08
N LEU A 109 10.31 -7.04 12.25
CA LEU A 109 10.16 -7.69 13.55
C LEU A 109 11.51 -7.95 14.24
N PHE A 110 12.55 -8.30 13.48
CA PHE A 110 13.90 -8.46 14.01
C PHE A 110 14.41 -7.16 14.66
N TYR A 111 14.29 -6.01 13.97
CA TYR A 111 14.65 -4.73 14.56
C TYR A 111 13.79 -4.38 15.77
N LEU A 112 12.51 -4.73 15.75
CA LEU A 112 11.60 -4.49 16.86
C LEU A 112 12.03 -5.30 18.10
N HIS A 113 12.32 -6.58 17.93
CA HIS A 113 12.78 -7.47 19.00
C HIS A 113 14.13 -7.03 19.56
N LYS A 114 15.02 -6.48 18.73
CA LYS A 114 16.30 -5.94 19.18
C LYS A 114 16.14 -4.73 20.10
N SER A 115 15.15 -3.86 19.85
CA SER A 115 14.94 -2.62 20.62
C SER A 115 13.84 -2.71 21.69
N GLY A 116 13.01 -3.75 21.67
CA GLY A 116 11.76 -3.83 22.41
C GLY A 116 10.64 -2.96 21.83
N ASN A 117 9.41 -3.14 22.31
CA ASN A 117 8.26 -2.29 21.97
C ASN A 117 8.35 -0.92 22.63
N SER A 118 7.60 0.08 22.17
CA SER A 118 7.47 1.38 22.87
C SER A 118 6.26 1.33 23.81
N ASN A 119 6.17 2.24 24.78
CA ASN A 119 4.97 2.40 25.62
C ASN A 119 4.35 3.81 25.47
N PRO A 120 3.05 3.97 25.78
CA PRO A 120 2.36 5.26 25.64
C PRO A 120 2.93 6.40 26.50
N LEU A 121 3.63 6.08 27.58
CA LEU A 121 4.18 7.06 28.53
C LEU A 121 5.52 7.65 28.08
N PHE A 122 6.05 7.23 26.92
CA PHE A 122 7.37 7.65 26.40
C PHE A 122 8.47 7.53 27.47
N SER A 123 8.45 6.45 28.25
CA SER A 123 9.45 6.22 29.30
C SER A 123 10.74 5.64 28.71
N PHE A 124 11.89 6.16 29.14
CA PHE A 124 13.21 5.61 28.79
C PHE A 124 13.51 4.28 29.52
N ASN A 125 12.87 4.03 30.66
CA ASN A 125 13.02 2.78 31.43
C ASN A 125 11.91 1.79 31.08
N LEU A 126 12.02 1.17 29.90
CA LEU A 126 11.04 0.22 29.40
C LEU A 126 11.02 -1.14 30.11
N PHE A 127 12.11 -1.51 30.78
CA PHE A 127 12.30 -2.87 31.26
C PHE A 127 11.92 -3.11 32.73
N ASN A 128 11.42 -2.08 33.44
CA ASN A 128 11.10 -2.20 34.87
C ASN A 128 9.76 -2.90 35.15
N ASP A 129 8.83 -2.91 34.19
CA ASP A 129 7.50 -3.50 34.33
C ASP A 129 7.13 -4.27 33.06
N LEU A 130 7.80 -5.41 32.86
CA LEU A 130 7.56 -6.30 31.72
C LEU A 130 6.64 -7.44 32.13
N VAL A 131 5.70 -7.75 31.24
CA VAL A 131 4.87 -8.96 31.31
C VAL A 131 5.23 -9.89 30.16
N TYR A 132 5.02 -11.19 30.35
CA TYR A 132 5.13 -12.15 29.26
C TYR A 132 4.12 -11.84 28.16
N PHE A 133 4.54 -12.02 26.89
CA PHE A 133 3.65 -11.81 25.75
C PHE A 133 2.43 -12.73 25.81
N HIS A 134 2.65 -14.00 26.14
CA HIS A 134 1.59 -14.95 26.44
C HIS A 134 1.32 -14.95 27.97
N SER A 135 0.07 -14.89 28.43
CA SER A 135 -1.19 -14.89 27.68
C SER A 135 -1.73 -13.50 27.33
N TYR A 136 -1.19 -12.45 27.95
CA TYR A 136 -1.73 -11.08 27.91
C TYR A 136 -1.93 -10.53 26.49
N PHE A 137 -0.84 -10.37 25.73
CA PHE A 137 -0.90 -9.80 24.40
C PHE A 137 -1.48 -10.78 23.39
N SER A 138 -1.24 -12.09 23.54
CA SER A 138 -1.86 -13.10 22.66
C SER A 138 -3.39 -13.09 22.71
N VAL A 139 -3.99 -12.96 23.90
CA VAL A 139 -5.46 -12.90 24.04
C VAL A 139 -5.98 -11.55 23.54
N LYS A 140 -5.30 -10.44 23.86
CA LYS A 140 -5.66 -9.11 23.37
C LYS A 140 -5.66 -9.06 21.83
N ASP A 141 -4.62 -9.58 21.21
CA ASP A 141 -4.47 -9.58 19.75
C ASP A 141 -5.50 -10.49 19.09
N LEU A 142 -5.83 -11.64 19.69
CA LEU A 142 -6.92 -12.51 19.21
C LEU A 142 -8.29 -11.82 19.26
N VAL A 143 -8.61 -11.13 20.35
CA VAL A 143 -9.89 -10.38 20.47
C VAL A 143 -9.98 -9.31 19.39
N LEU A 144 -8.91 -8.52 19.19
CA LEU A 144 -8.87 -7.51 18.15
C LEU A 144 -8.97 -8.12 16.74
N PHE A 145 -8.27 -9.22 16.49
CA PHE A 145 -8.36 -9.95 15.22
C PHE A 145 -9.81 -10.38 14.93
N MET A 146 -10.47 -11.05 15.90
CA MET A 146 -11.86 -11.50 15.75
C MET A 146 -12.83 -10.32 15.50
N PHE A 147 -12.63 -9.20 16.19
CA PHE A 147 -13.41 -7.98 15.98
C PHE A 147 -13.17 -7.37 14.58
N THR A 148 -11.92 -7.29 14.13
CA THR A 148 -11.64 -6.80 12.77
C THR A 148 -12.22 -7.72 11.71
N CYS A 149 -12.12 -9.04 11.86
CA CYS A 149 -12.73 -10.00 10.93
C CYS A 149 -14.25 -9.88 10.88
N SER A 150 -14.92 -9.73 12.03
CA SER A 150 -16.38 -9.57 12.04
C SER A 150 -16.83 -8.28 11.36
N LEU A 151 -16.10 -7.17 11.51
CA LEU A 151 -16.35 -5.93 10.78
C LEU A 151 -16.16 -6.09 9.27
N VAL A 152 -15.11 -6.80 8.83
CA VAL A 152 -14.88 -7.08 7.40
C VAL A 152 -16.01 -7.91 6.82
N VAL A 153 -16.39 -9.00 7.50
CA VAL A 153 -17.49 -9.86 7.09
C VAL A 153 -18.80 -9.05 7.01
N PHE A 154 -19.12 -8.28 8.04
CA PHE A 154 -20.28 -7.40 8.04
C PHE A 154 -20.27 -6.47 6.82
N TRP A 155 -19.16 -5.78 6.56
CA TRP A 155 -19.06 -4.89 5.40
C TRP A 155 -19.28 -5.63 4.08
N LEU A 156 -18.64 -6.79 3.88
CA LEU A 156 -18.82 -7.59 2.65
C LEU A 156 -20.27 -8.04 2.42
N PHE A 157 -21.04 -8.32 3.47
CA PHE A 157 -22.44 -8.74 3.34
C PHE A 157 -23.41 -7.58 3.09
N PHE A 158 -23.16 -6.41 3.66
CA PHE A 158 -24.12 -5.30 3.62
C PHE A 158 -23.79 -4.23 2.58
N ALA A 159 -22.51 -4.01 2.25
CA ALA A 159 -22.09 -2.97 1.31
C ALA A 159 -20.75 -3.29 0.63
N PRO A 160 -20.63 -4.42 -0.11
CA PRO A 160 -19.37 -4.85 -0.73
C PRO A 160 -18.75 -3.79 -1.65
N ASP A 161 -19.59 -3.00 -2.30
CA ASP A 161 -19.19 -2.04 -3.33
C ASP A 161 -19.01 -0.61 -2.81
N LEU A 162 -19.07 -0.42 -1.48
CA LEU A 162 -19.03 0.91 -0.86
C LEU A 162 -17.84 1.79 -1.31
N LEU A 163 -16.73 1.16 -1.69
CA LEU A 163 -15.50 1.84 -2.12
C LEU A 163 -15.16 1.62 -3.59
N VAL A 164 -15.98 0.86 -4.33
CA VAL A 164 -15.72 0.51 -5.74
C VAL A 164 -16.41 1.53 -6.64
N ASP A 165 -15.72 2.00 -7.67
CA ASP A 165 -16.33 2.90 -8.66
C ASP A 165 -17.12 2.12 -9.72
N VAL A 166 -18.13 2.75 -10.32
CA VAL A 166 -18.98 2.09 -11.33
C VAL A 166 -18.16 1.66 -12.55
N GLU A 167 -17.14 2.44 -12.92
CA GLU A 167 -16.23 2.12 -14.01
C GLU A 167 -15.32 0.92 -13.72
N ALA A 168 -15.28 0.40 -12.49
CA ALA A 168 -14.60 -0.85 -12.18
C ALA A 168 -15.35 -2.10 -12.70
N TYR A 169 -16.63 -1.93 -13.09
CA TYR A 169 -17.45 -2.99 -13.69
C TYR A 169 -17.42 -3.01 -15.22
N LEU A 170 -16.74 -2.04 -15.84
CA LEU A 170 -16.63 -1.94 -17.30
C LEU A 170 -15.29 -2.51 -17.74
N GLU A 171 -15.29 -3.35 -18.77
CA GLU A 171 -14.05 -3.79 -19.43
C GLU A 171 -13.26 -2.60 -19.98
N ALA A 172 -11.94 -2.72 -20.00
CA ALA A 172 -11.06 -1.66 -20.47
C ALA A 172 -11.24 -1.34 -21.97
N ASP A 173 -11.75 -0.15 -22.27
CA ASP A 173 -11.73 0.51 -23.56
C ASP A 173 -10.58 1.52 -23.62
N TYR A 174 -9.60 1.22 -24.48
CA TYR A 174 -8.40 2.04 -24.70
C TYR A 174 -8.66 3.32 -25.50
N LEU A 175 -9.83 3.44 -26.17
CA LEU A 175 -10.21 4.62 -26.94
C LEU A 175 -11.07 5.62 -26.15
N ASN A 176 -11.61 5.21 -25.00
CA ASN A 176 -12.52 6.03 -24.22
C ASN A 176 -11.98 6.32 -22.81
N THR A 177 -11.44 7.50 -22.59
CA THR A 177 -10.97 7.90 -21.25
C THR A 177 -12.16 8.26 -20.34
N PRO A 178 -12.31 7.64 -19.14
CA PRO A 178 -13.34 8.03 -18.18
C PRO A 178 -13.28 9.51 -17.82
N VAL A 179 -14.46 10.11 -17.60
CA VAL A 179 -14.58 11.52 -17.27
C VAL A 179 -13.87 11.88 -15.96
N SER A 180 -13.88 10.96 -14.99
CA SER A 180 -13.26 11.17 -13.67
C SER A 180 -12.29 10.06 -13.29
N ILE A 181 -11.18 9.93 -14.01
CA ILE A 181 -10.08 9.05 -13.59
C ILE A 181 -9.51 9.54 -12.26
N LYS A 182 -9.53 8.66 -11.26
CA LYS A 182 -8.91 8.84 -9.95
C LYS A 182 -8.36 7.49 -9.48
N PRO A 183 -7.31 7.49 -8.66
CA PRO A 183 -6.86 6.25 -8.04
C PRO A 183 -7.78 5.86 -6.89
N GLU A 184 -7.55 4.66 -6.36
CA GLU A 184 -8.20 4.17 -5.16
C GLU A 184 -8.05 5.12 -3.96
N TRP A 185 -9.02 5.05 -3.03
CA TRP A 185 -9.17 6.02 -1.94
C TRP A 185 -7.90 6.25 -1.12
N TYR A 186 -7.08 5.21 -0.91
CA TYR A 186 -5.83 5.26 -0.15
C TYR A 186 -4.69 6.00 -0.87
N PHE A 187 -4.85 6.33 -2.16
CA PHE A 187 -3.93 7.16 -2.93
C PHE A 187 -4.41 8.61 -3.14
N LEU A 188 -5.66 8.92 -2.82
CA LEU A 188 -6.26 10.23 -3.14
C LEU A 188 -5.49 11.42 -2.56
N ALA A 189 -4.92 11.27 -1.36
CA ALA A 189 -4.11 12.32 -0.76
C ALA A 189 -2.88 12.66 -1.62
N PHE A 190 -2.15 11.64 -2.10
CA PHE A 190 -0.99 11.84 -2.97
C PHE A 190 -1.38 12.35 -4.35
N TYR A 191 -2.51 11.86 -4.89
CA TYR A 191 -3.06 12.35 -6.15
C TYR A 191 -3.45 13.83 -6.08
N ALA A 192 -4.05 14.27 -4.96
CA ALA A 192 -4.36 15.68 -4.73
C ALA A 192 -3.08 16.53 -4.67
N ILE A 193 -2.05 16.08 -3.95
CA ILE A 193 -0.74 16.77 -3.88
C ILE A 193 -0.13 16.91 -5.28
N LEU A 194 -0.13 15.85 -6.08
CA LEU A 194 0.38 15.87 -7.46
C LEU A 194 -0.34 16.94 -8.29
N ARG A 195 -1.66 17.03 -8.18
CA ARG A 195 -2.48 17.99 -8.92
C ARG A 195 -2.36 19.45 -8.44
N CYS A 196 -1.75 19.69 -7.28
CA CYS A 196 -1.48 21.05 -6.80
C CYS A 196 -0.31 21.72 -7.53
N ILE A 197 0.50 20.96 -8.28
CA ILE A 197 1.69 21.46 -8.96
C ILE A 197 1.42 21.52 -10.46
N ASN A 198 1.55 22.70 -11.07
CA ASN A 198 1.41 22.89 -12.53
C ASN A 198 2.73 22.60 -13.27
N SER A 199 3.31 21.43 -13.00
CA SER A 199 4.51 20.89 -13.62
C SER A 199 4.35 19.39 -13.81
N LYS A 200 4.84 18.85 -14.93
CA LYS A 200 4.89 17.40 -15.18
C LYS A 200 6.12 16.74 -14.53
N VAL A 201 7.16 17.53 -14.25
CA VAL A 201 8.39 17.13 -13.53
C VAL A 201 8.21 17.40 -12.06
#